data_AF-A0A0H3BZJ9-F1
#
_entry.id   AF-A0A0H3BZJ9-F1
#
_cell.length_a   1.000
_cell.length_b   1.000
_cell.length_c   1.000
_cell.angle_alpha   90.00
_cell.angle_beta   90.00
_cell.angle_gamma   90.00
#
_symmetry.space_group_name_H-M   'P 1'
#
loop_
_entity.id
_entity.type
_entity.pdbx_description
1 polymer ?
#
loop_
_entity_poly.entity_id
_entity_poly.type
_entity_poly.pdbx_seq_one_letter_code
_entity_poly.pdbx_strand_id
1 'polypeptide(L)'
;MKYHIIVSIFIFLFLNACNPDSNTNQNNSKKGLLKIEKIPNKQIKNKLLDDLKNLIETANEDRKKYEKKLEEEPSNQYGISIFKEIYWVASYETVADNTDRSKNYRKFTYATLNPINTNKLANLSKILIQSKQKTLLFGTFCNLGRTFDTAINHLYPKKDALDKLEISNLEKLKNSFEKLLSMKSIVSDMLNQLLLDYQDDKDSIKTDIAKLESHLTELYKQIEKKSSQATKLKNNILSISNL
;
A
#
# COMPACT_ATOMS: atom_id res chain seq x y z
N MET A 1 -14.47 9.62 -32.99
CA MET A 1 -14.81 10.39 -31.78
C MET A 1 -13.58 10.43 -30.89
N LYS A 2 -13.08 11.64 -30.60
CA LYS A 2 -11.85 11.87 -29.82
C LYS A 2 -12.22 11.82 -28.33
N TYR A 3 -11.68 10.86 -27.59
CA TYR A 3 -11.85 10.80 -26.14
C TYR A 3 -10.65 11.48 -25.46
N HIS A 4 -10.91 12.59 -24.78
CA HIS A 4 -9.96 13.22 -23.86
C HIS A 4 -9.94 12.41 -22.57
N ILE A 5 -8.90 11.62 -22.37
CA ILE A 5 -8.62 10.99 -21.07
C ILE A 5 -7.85 12.02 -20.24
N ILE A 6 -8.53 12.67 -19.30
CA ILE A 6 -7.89 13.45 -18.25
C ILE A 6 -7.28 12.45 -17.26
N VAL A 7 -6.03 12.07 -17.54
CA VAL A 7 -5.18 11.38 -16.57
C VAL A 7 -4.67 12.45 -15.61
N SER A 8 -5.36 12.63 -14.49
CA SER A 8 -4.87 13.47 -13.38
C SER A 8 -3.79 12.70 -12.61
N ILE A 9 -2.63 12.52 -13.24
CA ILE A 9 -1.41 12.07 -12.58
C ILE A 9 -0.91 13.24 -11.71
N PHE A 10 -0.98 13.06 -10.40
CA PHE A 10 -0.18 13.83 -9.44
C PHE A 10 1.29 13.41 -9.60
N ILE A 11 1.99 13.94 -10.61
CA ILE A 11 3.46 13.99 -10.60
C ILE A 11 3.84 15.11 -9.63
N PHE A 12 4.23 14.74 -8.42
CA PHE A 12 5.13 15.60 -7.64
C PHE A 12 6.48 15.61 -8.37
N LEU A 13 6.66 16.62 -9.22
CA LEU A 13 7.93 16.93 -9.86
C LEU A 13 8.92 17.35 -8.77
N PHE A 14 9.81 16.44 -8.38
CA PHE A 14 11.07 16.80 -7.74
C PHE A 14 11.98 17.46 -8.78
N LEU A 15 11.76 18.76 -9.00
CA LEU A 15 12.77 19.63 -9.60
C LEU A 15 13.66 20.15 -8.47
N ASN A 16 14.75 19.45 -8.20
CA ASN A 16 15.96 20.11 -7.73
C ASN A 16 16.98 19.97 -8.84
N ALA A 17 17.18 21.10 -9.52
CA ALA A 17 18.08 21.29 -10.64
C ALA A 17 19.53 20.92 -10.27
N CYS A 18 20.19 20.26 -11.20
CA CYS A 18 21.64 20.34 -11.36
C CYS A 18 22.05 21.82 -11.40
N ASN A 19 23.00 22.22 -10.56
CA ASN A 19 23.69 23.50 -10.72
C ASN A 19 25.01 23.22 -11.46
N PRO A 20 25.28 23.85 -12.61
CA PRO A 20 26.60 23.82 -13.21
C PRO A 20 27.48 24.90 -12.56
N ASP A 21 28.65 24.49 -12.09
CA ASP A 21 29.72 25.40 -11.67
C ASP A 21 30.28 26.16 -12.88
N SER A 22 30.30 27.49 -12.81
CA SER A 22 31.35 28.31 -13.42
C SER A 22 31.39 29.72 -12.80
N ASN A 23 32.58 30.09 -12.32
CA ASN A 23 32.99 31.42 -11.81
C ASN A 23 32.72 32.54 -12.86
N THR A 24 32.54 33.83 -12.53
CA THR A 24 33.56 34.76 -11.98
C THR A 24 32.95 36.13 -11.57
N ASN A 25 33.39 36.67 -10.42
CA ASN A 25 33.51 38.07 -9.92
C ASN A 25 32.69 39.25 -10.52
N GLN A 26 31.94 39.99 -9.67
CA GLN A 26 32.29 41.36 -9.16
C GLN A 26 31.19 42.02 -8.29
N ASN A 27 31.61 42.43 -7.09
CA ASN A 27 31.30 43.66 -6.32
C ASN A 27 29.87 44.17 -5.99
N ASN A 28 29.59 44.14 -4.67
CA ASN A 28 29.06 45.20 -3.81
C ASN A 28 27.74 45.94 -4.19
N SER A 29 26.67 45.64 -3.46
CA SER A 29 26.15 46.49 -2.36
C SER A 29 24.66 46.22 -2.07
N LYS A 30 24.26 46.50 -0.83
CA LYS A 30 22.91 46.36 -0.23
C LYS A 30 22.54 44.96 0.25
N LYS A 31 22.96 44.76 1.50
CA LYS A 31 22.49 43.84 2.54
C LYS A 31 20.95 43.96 2.71
N GLY A 32 20.19 43.42 1.76
CA GLY A 32 18.80 43.04 1.97
C GLY A 32 18.81 41.67 2.64
N LEU A 33 18.74 41.65 3.97
CA LEU A 33 18.51 40.43 4.72
C LEU A 33 17.16 39.88 4.26
N LEU A 34 17.17 38.90 3.33
CA LEU A 34 16.01 38.08 3.03
C LEU A 34 15.58 37.47 4.37
N LYS A 35 14.53 38.04 4.96
CA LYS A 35 13.81 37.40 6.05
C LYS A 35 13.27 36.09 5.47
N ILE A 36 14.02 35.01 5.66
CA ILE A 36 13.45 33.67 5.60
C ILE A 36 12.39 33.70 6.69
N GLU A 37 11.13 33.85 6.26
CA GLU A 37 9.98 33.85 7.13
C GLU A 37 9.99 32.51 7.86
N LYS A 38 10.48 32.50 9.10
CA LYS A 38 10.42 31.32 9.96
C LYS A 38 8.95 31.02 10.16
N ILE A 39 8.41 30.10 9.38
CA ILE A 39 7.09 29.52 9.63
C ILE A 39 7.11 29.09 11.11
N PRO A 40 6.21 29.61 11.95
CA PRO A 40 6.24 29.30 13.37
C PRO A 40 6.14 27.79 13.58
N ASN A 41 6.95 27.21 14.47
CA ASN A 41 6.91 25.77 14.79
C ASN A 41 5.50 25.26 15.08
N LYS A 42 4.63 26.11 15.64
CA LYS A 42 3.20 25.83 15.87
C LYS A 42 2.42 25.58 14.56
N GLN A 43 2.66 26.36 13.52
CA GLN A 43 1.98 26.21 12.23
C GLN A 43 2.43 24.94 11.51
N ILE A 44 3.74 24.62 11.57
CA ILE A 44 4.27 23.36 11.04
C ILE A 44 3.63 22.15 11.75
N LYS A 45 3.59 22.19 13.09
CA LYS A 45 3.00 21.11 13.90
C LYS A 45 1.52 20.91 13.57
N ASN A 46 0.75 21.99 13.47
CA ASN A 46 -0.68 21.91 13.13
C ASN A 46 -0.89 21.27 11.75
N LYS A 47 -0.13 21.69 10.74
CA LYS A 47 -0.20 21.08 9.40
C LYS A 47 0.10 19.59 9.43
N LEU A 48 1.15 19.17 10.16
CA LEU A 48 1.48 17.75 10.30
C LEU A 48 0.37 16.95 10.98
N LEU A 49 -0.27 17.51 12.01
CA LEU A 49 -1.40 16.89 12.70
C LEU A 49 -2.61 16.74 11.78
N ASP A 50 -2.96 17.79 11.03
CA ASP A 50 -4.09 17.76 10.09
C ASP A 50 -3.84 16.75 8.97
N ASP A 51 -2.65 16.77 8.37
CA ASP A 51 -2.26 15.81 7.34
C ASP A 51 -2.33 14.36 7.88
N LEU A 52 -1.81 14.11 9.09
CA LEU A 52 -1.87 12.79 9.73
C LEU A 52 -3.31 12.34 10.01
N LYS A 53 -4.15 13.22 10.55
CA LYS A 53 -5.57 12.92 10.81
C LYS A 53 -6.29 12.54 9.52
N ASN A 54 -6.07 13.29 8.44
CA ASN A 54 -6.66 12.98 7.13
C ASN A 54 -6.21 11.61 6.59
N LEU A 55 -4.92 11.29 6.71
CA LEU A 55 -4.40 9.97 6.32
C LEU A 55 -5.02 8.85 7.16
N ILE A 56 -5.14 9.06 8.48
CA ILE A 56 -5.73 8.09 9.41
C ILE A 56 -7.20 7.85 9.09
N GLU A 57 -7.99 8.90 8.85
CA GLU A 57 -9.40 8.74 8.48
C GLU A 57 -9.55 8.02 7.14
N THR A 58 -8.76 8.39 6.13
CA THR A 58 -8.77 7.69 4.83
C THR A 58 -8.45 6.20 4.98
N ALA A 59 -7.42 5.87 5.77
CA ALA A 59 -7.04 4.48 6.03
C ALA A 59 -8.09 3.71 6.85
N ASN A 60 -8.80 4.39 7.74
CA ASN A 60 -9.89 3.81 8.51
C ASN A 60 -11.12 3.50 7.64
N GLU A 61 -11.45 4.35 6.67
CA GLU A 61 -12.50 4.05 5.69
C GLU A 61 -12.13 2.87 4.80
N ASP A 62 -10.86 2.78 4.37
CA ASP A 62 -10.36 1.58 3.69
C ASP A 62 -10.47 0.33 4.59
N ARG A 63 -10.22 0.45 5.90
CA ARG A 63 -10.44 -0.62 6.90
C ARG A 63 -11.88 -1.09 6.96
N LYS A 64 -12.81 -0.18 7.23
CA LYS A 64 -14.24 -0.50 7.27
C LYS A 64 -14.69 -1.22 6.00
N LYS A 65 -14.16 -0.81 4.83
CA LYS A 65 -14.49 -1.44 3.55
C LYS A 65 -14.00 -2.89 3.45
N TYR A 66 -12.77 -3.22 3.88
CA TYR A 66 -12.32 -4.62 3.82
C TYR A 66 -12.88 -5.50 4.95
N GLU A 67 -13.24 -4.90 6.10
CA GLU A 67 -14.00 -5.59 7.15
C GLU A 67 -15.40 -5.95 6.65
N LYS A 68 -16.11 -5.00 6.05
CA LYS A 68 -17.41 -5.22 5.43
C LYS A 68 -17.36 -6.26 4.32
N LYS A 69 -16.27 -6.32 3.53
CA LYS A 69 -16.07 -7.34 2.49
C LYS A 69 -15.96 -8.76 3.08
N LEU A 70 -15.43 -8.92 4.29
CA LEU A 70 -15.45 -10.21 4.98
C LEU A 70 -16.83 -10.51 5.58
N GLU A 71 -17.50 -9.51 6.15
CA GLU A 71 -18.83 -9.64 6.74
C GLU A 71 -19.89 -10.05 5.69
N GLU A 72 -19.83 -9.44 4.51
CA GLU A 72 -20.71 -9.72 3.36
C GLU A 72 -20.08 -10.72 2.37
N GLU A 73 -19.17 -11.58 2.83
CA GLU A 73 -18.48 -12.56 1.99
C GLU A 73 -19.48 -13.61 1.45
N PRO A 74 -19.62 -13.78 0.12
CA PRO A 74 -20.48 -14.80 -0.44
C PRO A 74 -19.89 -16.20 -0.23
N SER A 75 -20.69 -17.27 -0.34
CA SER A 75 -20.24 -18.65 -0.12
C SER A 75 -19.08 -19.09 -1.04
N ASN A 76 -18.91 -18.44 -2.19
CA ASN A 76 -17.80 -18.69 -3.11
C ASN A 76 -16.59 -17.76 -2.90
N GLN A 77 -16.60 -16.91 -1.87
CA GLN A 77 -15.49 -16.03 -1.46
C GLN A 77 -15.03 -15.12 -2.61
N TYR A 78 -16.00 -14.51 -3.30
CA TYR A 78 -15.82 -13.70 -4.52
C TYR A 78 -15.16 -14.46 -5.70
N GLY A 79 -15.27 -15.79 -5.70
CA GLY A 79 -14.65 -16.66 -6.69
C GLY A 79 -13.14 -16.87 -6.51
N ILE A 80 -12.59 -16.52 -5.34
CA ILE A 80 -11.17 -16.74 -5.04
C ILE A 80 -10.98 -18.20 -4.56
N SER A 81 -11.00 -19.13 -5.50
CA SER A 81 -10.89 -20.57 -5.20
C SER A 81 -9.54 -20.98 -4.62
N ILE A 82 -8.48 -20.18 -4.82
CA ILE A 82 -7.14 -20.43 -4.25
C ILE A 82 -7.18 -20.58 -2.72
N PHE A 83 -8.13 -19.94 -2.03
CA PHE A 83 -8.26 -20.10 -0.58
C PHE A 83 -8.48 -21.56 -0.16
N LYS A 84 -9.08 -22.39 -1.02
CA LYS A 84 -9.31 -23.82 -0.75
C LYS A 84 -8.07 -24.67 -0.98
N GLU A 85 -7.00 -24.10 -1.56
CA GLU A 85 -5.76 -24.80 -1.90
C GLU A 85 -4.57 -24.37 -1.03
N ILE A 86 -4.79 -23.39 -0.14
CA ILE A 86 -3.80 -22.93 0.82
C ILE A 86 -4.17 -23.50 2.19
N TYR A 87 -3.35 -24.44 2.65
CA TYR A 87 -3.48 -25.11 3.93
C TYR A 87 -2.65 -24.41 5.01
N TRP A 88 -3.16 -24.41 6.25
CA TRP A 88 -2.34 -24.06 7.39
C TRP A 88 -1.24 -25.12 7.60
N VAL A 89 -0.12 -24.70 8.18
CA VAL A 89 1.00 -25.59 8.48
C VAL A 89 0.52 -26.78 9.33
N ALA A 90 0.88 -27.99 8.89
CA ALA A 90 0.51 -29.26 9.54
C ALA A 90 -0.99 -29.38 9.86
N SER A 91 -1.87 -28.92 8.96
CA SER A 91 -3.32 -28.96 9.14
C SER A 91 -4.05 -29.27 7.84
N TYR A 92 -5.22 -29.90 7.94
CA TYR A 92 -6.18 -30.01 6.84
C TYR A 92 -7.07 -28.77 6.71
N GLU A 93 -7.04 -27.87 7.69
CA GLU A 93 -7.74 -26.60 7.61
C GLU A 93 -7.14 -25.74 6.50
N THR A 94 -8.00 -25.24 5.62
CA THR A 94 -7.65 -24.30 4.56
C THR A 94 -7.96 -22.87 4.99
N VAL A 95 -7.36 -21.89 4.30
CA VAL A 95 -7.69 -20.48 4.54
C VAL A 95 -9.11 -20.12 4.07
N ALA A 96 -9.80 -21.01 3.34
CA ALA A 96 -11.22 -20.87 3.01
C ALA A 96 -12.14 -21.21 4.20
N ASP A 97 -11.67 -21.95 5.19
CA ASP A 97 -12.53 -22.47 6.26
C ASP A 97 -13.07 -21.38 7.19
N ASN A 98 -14.10 -21.73 7.96
CA ASN A 98 -14.83 -20.83 8.85
C ASN A 98 -14.21 -20.73 10.26
N THR A 99 -12.89 -20.56 10.34
CA THR A 99 -12.16 -20.35 11.60
C THR A 99 -11.71 -18.89 11.72
N ASP A 100 -11.44 -18.41 12.94
CA ASP A 100 -11.00 -17.03 13.15
C ASP A 100 -9.69 -16.71 12.42
N ARG A 101 -8.75 -17.66 12.38
CA ARG A 101 -7.48 -17.47 11.67
C ARG A 101 -7.68 -17.42 10.15
N SER A 102 -8.53 -18.28 9.58
CA SER A 102 -8.84 -18.29 8.15
C SER A 102 -9.62 -17.06 7.73
N LYS A 103 -10.62 -16.63 8.52
CA LYS A 103 -11.33 -15.36 8.32
C LYS A 103 -10.37 -14.17 8.34
N ASN A 104 -9.46 -14.11 9.32
CA ASN A 104 -8.47 -13.04 9.39
C ASN A 104 -7.51 -13.08 8.20
N TYR A 105 -7.08 -14.25 7.76
CA TYR A 105 -6.27 -14.40 6.55
C TYR A 105 -6.98 -13.77 5.34
N ARG A 106 -8.25 -14.15 5.09
CA ARG A 106 -9.05 -13.58 3.99
C ARG A 106 -9.30 -12.09 4.16
N LYS A 107 -9.61 -11.62 5.36
CA LYS A 107 -9.75 -10.18 5.69
C LYS A 107 -8.49 -9.40 5.29
N PHE A 108 -7.32 -9.88 5.68
CA PHE A 108 -6.06 -9.22 5.34
C PHE A 108 -5.73 -9.34 3.85
N THR A 109 -6.07 -10.44 3.19
CA THR A 109 -6.00 -10.51 1.73
C THR A 109 -6.93 -9.46 1.08
N TYR A 110 -8.15 -9.29 1.58
CA TYR A 110 -9.08 -8.26 1.10
C TYR A 110 -8.59 -6.84 1.36
N ALA A 111 -7.87 -6.61 2.46
CA ALA A 111 -7.19 -5.34 2.67
C ALA A 111 -6.21 -5.05 1.53
N THR A 112 -5.37 -6.00 1.12
CA THR A 112 -4.45 -5.79 -0.02
C THR A 112 -5.19 -5.64 -1.35
N LEU A 113 -6.25 -6.42 -1.59
CA LEU A 113 -7.01 -6.42 -2.85
C LEU A 113 -8.15 -5.38 -2.89
N ASN A 114 -8.26 -4.50 -1.88
CA ASN A 114 -9.45 -3.67 -1.67
C ASN A 114 -9.82 -2.73 -2.83
N PRO A 115 -8.84 -2.12 -3.55
CA PRO A 115 -9.13 -1.28 -4.71
C PRO A 115 -9.65 -2.05 -5.93
N ILE A 116 -9.40 -3.36 -6.01
CA ILE A 116 -9.84 -4.19 -7.13
C ILE A 116 -11.34 -4.50 -6.96
N ASN A 117 -12.11 -4.28 -8.03
CA ASN A 117 -13.53 -4.61 -8.02
C ASN A 117 -13.72 -6.12 -7.74
N THR A 118 -14.64 -6.45 -6.84
CA THR A 118 -14.98 -7.82 -6.47
C THR A 118 -15.27 -8.73 -7.67
N ASN A 119 -15.87 -8.21 -8.75
CA ASN A 119 -16.15 -8.98 -9.96
C ASN A 119 -14.89 -9.41 -10.74
N LYS A 120 -13.73 -8.79 -10.49
CA LYS A 120 -12.44 -9.16 -11.10
C LYS A 120 -11.63 -10.13 -10.25
N LEU A 121 -12.00 -10.34 -8.98
CA LEU A 121 -11.24 -11.19 -8.06
C LEU A 121 -11.21 -12.67 -8.51
N ALA A 122 -12.32 -13.17 -9.06
CA ALA A 122 -12.37 -14.50 -9.65
C ALA A 122 -11.38 -14.67 -10.82
N ASN A 123 -11.24 -13.66 -11.68
CA ASN A 123 -10.28 -13.69 -12.79
C ASN A 123 -8.84 -13.62 -12.27
N LEU A 124 -8.57 -12.77 -11.28
CA LEU A 124 -7.26 -12.73 -10.63
C LEU A 124 -6.90 -14.10 -10.02
N SER A 125 -7.86 -14.75 -9.35
CA SER A 125 -7.69 -16.11 -8.82
C SER A 125 -7.40 -17.11 -9.94
N LYS A 126 -8.10 -17.06 -11.08
CA LYS A 126 -7.85 -17.97 -12.22
C LYS A 126 -6.45 -17.81 -12.83
N ILE A 127 -5.87 -16.61 -12.81
CA ILE A 127 -4.50 -16.39 -13.26
C ILE A 127 -3.53 -16.97 -12.23
N LEU A 128 -3.70 -16.59 -10.96
CA LEU A 128 -2.73 -16.93 -9.91
C LEU A 128 -2.73 -18.42 -9.53
N ILE A 129 -3.83 -19.16 -9.77
CA ILE A 129 -3.91 -20.60 -9.46
C ILE A 129 -2.93 -21.42 -10.29
N GLN A 130 -2.56 -20.91 -11.47
CA GLN A 130 -1.58 -21.49 -12.39
C GLN A 130 -0.15 -21.32 -11.88
N SER A 131 0.08 -20.42 -10.91
CA SER A 131 1.40 -20.22 -10.31
C SER A 131 1.74 -21.31 -9.30
N LYS A 132 2.95 -21.87 -9.39
CA LYS A 132 3.52 -22.71 -8.34
C LYS A 132 3.80 -21.93 -7.04
N GLN A 133 3.80 -20.60 -7.08
CA GLN A 133 4.07 -19.72 -5.94
C GLN A 133 2.79 -19.12 -5.34
N LYS A 134 1.59 -19.62 -5.70
CA LYS A 134 0.31 -19.09 -5.20
C LYS A 134 0.24 -18.96 -3.68
N THR A 135 0.78 -19.94 -2.95
CA THR A 135 0.83 -19.91 -1.48
C THR A 135 1.70 -18.75 -0.95
N LEU A 136 2.86 -18.51 -1.57
CA LEU A 136 3.77 -17.42 -1.18
C LEU A 136 3.20 -16.04 -1.52
N LEU A 137 2.61 -15.90 -2.71
CA LEU A 137 1.93 -14.68 -3.15
C LEU A 137 0.78 -14.30 -2.22
N PHE A 138 -0.14 -15.23 -1.94
CA PHE A 138 -1.26 -14.97 -1.04
C PHE A 138 -0.82 -14.77 0.42
N GLY A 139 0.22 -15.48 0.86
CA GLY A 139 0.86 -15.22 2.16
C GLY A 139 1.38 -13.79 2.25
N THR A 140 1.95 -13.28 1.17
CA THR A 140 2.43 -11.89 1.08
C THR A 140 1.27 -10.88 1.06
N PHE A 141 0.16 -11.18 0.38
CA PHE A 141 -1.04 -10.35 0.43
C PHE A 141 -1.62 -10.26 1.83
N CYS A 142 -1.69 -11.39 2.54
CA CYS A 142 -2.10 -11.44 3.95
C CYS A 142 -1.16 -10.61 4.84
N ASN A 143 0.16 -10.76 4.67
CA ASN A 143 1.15 -10.02 5.46
C ASN A 143 1.08 -8.50 5.26
N LEU A 144 0.93 -8.05 4.01
CA LEU A 144 0.70 -6.64 3.70
C LEU A 144 -0.56 -6.14 4.40
N GLY A 145 -1.70 -6.83 4.20
CA GLY A 145 -2.98 -6.46 4.80
C GLY A 145 -2.92 -6.39 6.32
N ARG A 146 -2.30 -7.38 6.98
CA ARG A 146 -2.09 -7.41 8.43
C ARG A 146 -1.23 -6.25 8.90
N THR A 147 -0.20 -5.88 8.12
CA THR A 147 0.70 -4.76 8.44
C THR A 147 -0.06 -3.43 8.40
N PHE A 148 -0.90 -3.23 7.38
CA PHE A 148 -1.80 -2.07 7.29
C PHE A 148 -2.78 -2.03 8.45
N ASP A 149 -3.50 -3.13 8.67
CA ASP A 149 -4.51 -3.28 9.74
C ASP A 149 -3.90 -3.00 11.13
N THR A 150 -2.71 -3.51 11.41
CA THR A 150 -2.00 -3.23 12.67
C THR A 150 -1.67 -1.75 12.83
N ALA A 151 -1.17 -1.09 11.78
CA ALA A 151 -0.81 0.32 11.83
C ALA A 151 -2.03 1.21 12.08
N ILE A 152 -3.15 0.96 11.38
CA ILE A 152 -4.37 1.75 11.56
C ILE A 152 -5.05 1.45 12.90
N ASN A 153 -5.09 0.20 13.35
CA ASN A 153 -5.61 -0.16 14.67
C ASN A 153 -4.84 0.52 15.80
N HIS A 154 -3.54 0.75 15.63
CA HIS A 154 -2.73 1.48 16.59
C HIS A 154 -2.97 2.99 16.57
N LEU A 155 -3.05 3.59 15.38
CA LEU A 155 -3.13 5.05 15.19
C LEU A 155 -4.54 5.61 15.37
N TYR A 156 -5.57 4.90 14.91
CA TYR A 156 -6.94 5.42 14.90
C TYR A 156 -7.45 5.83 16.30
N PRO A 157 -7.26 5.02 17.37
CA PRO A 157 -7.67 5.43 18.72
C PRO A 157 -6.86 6.61 19.27
N LYS A 158 -5.66 6.86 18.73
CA LYS A 158 -4.71 7.88 19.20
C LYS A 158 -4.75 9.17 18.37
N LYS A 159 -5.57 9.25 17.32
CA LYS A 159 -5.54 10.35 16.33
C LYS A 159 -5.66 11.75 16.95
N ASP A 160 -6.39 11.87 18.06
CA ASP A 160 -6.62 13.14 18.76
C ASP A 160 -5.59 13.42 19.88
N ALA A 161 -4.67 12.50 20.15
CA ALA A 161 -3.60 12.64 21.14
C ALA A 161 -2.20 12.80 20.51
N LEU A 162 -2.12 12.89 19.17
CA LEU A 162 -0.84 13.00 18.45
C LEU A 162 -0.12 14.33 18.71
N ASP A 163 -0.81 15.36 19.19
CA ASP A 163 -0.23 16.65 19.58
C ASP A 163 0.79 16.52 20.73
N LYS A 164 0.74 15.43 21.50
CA LYS A 164 1.75 15.11 22.54
C LYS A 164 3.12 14.78 21.98
N LEU A 165 3.22 14.43 20.69
CA LEU A 165 4.49 14.10 20.06
C LEU A 165 5.30 15.36 19.71
N GLU A 166 6.62 15.24 19.82
CA GLU A 166 7.58 16.20 19.28
C GLU A 166 7.42 16.34 17.74
N ILE A 167 7.71 17.52 17.20
CA ILE A 167 7.53 17.81 15.76
C ILE A 167 8.30 16.82 14.89
N SER A 168 9.55 16.51 15.27
CA SER A 168 10.40 15.57 14.54
C SER A 168 9.84 14.14 14.54
N ASN A 169 9.14 13.75 15.61
CA ASN A 169 8.47 12.45 15.70
C ASN A 169 7.17 12.44 14.89
N LEU A 170 6.40 13.53 14.89
CA LEU A 170 5.23 13.68 14.01
C LEU A 170 5.60 13.57 12.53
N GLU A 171 6.69 14.23 12.11
CA GLU A 171 7.16 14.17 10.74
C GLU A 171 7.59 12.74 10.34
N LYS A 172 8.36 12.06 11.20
CA LYS A 172 8.74 10.65 10.98
C LYS A 172 7.52 9.73 10.93
N LEU A 173 6.53 9.97 11.79
CA LEU A 173 5.29 9.20 11.83
C LEU A 173 4.49 9.39 10.53
N LYS A 174 4.26 10.64 10.12
CA LYS A 174 3.59 11.00 8.86
C LYS A 174 4.29 10.33 7.68
N ASN A 175 5.59 10.54 7.54
CA ASN A 175 6.38 9.99 6.44
C ASN A 175 6.34 8.46 6.40
N SER A 176 6.33 7.80 7.57
CA SER A 176 6.26 6.34 7.64
C SER A 176 4.88 5.82 7.24
N PHE A 177 3.82 6.46 7.72
CA PHE A 177 2.44 6.06 7.43
C PHE A 177 2.03 6.37 5.98
N GLU A 178 2.42 7.52 5.45
CA GLU A 178 2.21 7.89 4.05
C GLU A 178 2.92 6.91 3.10
N LYS A 179 4.19 6.58 3.37
CA LYS A 179 4.91 5.56 2.58
C LYS A 179 4.26 4.19 2.67
N LEU A 180 3.73 3.82 3.82
CA LEU A 180 3.02 2.57 4.00
C LEU A 180 1.80 2.55 3.06
N LEU A 181 0.93 3.57 3.12
CA LEU A 181 -0.25 3.68 2.25
C LEU A 181 0.12 3.68 0.76
N SER A 182 1.18 4.38 0.35
CA SER A 182 1.66 4.38 -1.03
C SER A 182 2.08 2.98 -1.51
N MET A 183 2.66 2.13 -0.65
CA MET A 183 2.97 0.74 -1.02
C MET A 183 1.71 -0.07 -1.31
N LYS A 184 0.61 0.20 -0.60
CA LYS A 184 -0.68 -0.46 -0.87
C LYS A 184 -1.18 -0.14 -2.27
N SER A 185 -1.11 1.13 -2.65
CA SER A 185 -1.52 1.60 -3.99
C SER A 185 -0.66 0.95 -5.07
N ILE A 186 0.67 0.99 -4.93
CA ILE A 186 1.60 0.37 -5.89
C ILE A 186 1.29 -1.12 -6.08
N VAL A 187 1.07 -1.87 -5.01
CA VAL A 187 0.73 -3.30 -5.10
C VAL A 187 -0.62 -3.52 -5.79
N SER A 188 -1.61 -2.66 -5.50
CA SER A 188 -2.91 -2.72 -6.17
C SER A 188 -2.81 -2.45 -7.67
N ASP A 189 -1.98 -1.48 -8.07
CA ASP A 189 -1.72 -1.15 -9.46
C ASP A 189 -1.01 -2.29 -10.19
N MET A 190 -0.01 -2.92 -9.56
CA MET A 190 0.66 -4.11 -10.11
C MET A 190 -0.33 -5.25 -10.39
N LEU A 191 -1.26 -5.50 -9.48
CA LEU A 191 -2.26 -6.57 -9.63
C LEU A 191 -3.33 -6.24 -10.68
N ASN A 192 -3.73 -4.96 -10.79
CA ASN A 192 -4.59 -4.51 -11.88
C ASN A 192 -3.86 -4.62 -13.23
N GLN A 193 -2.56 -4.30 -13.27
CA GLN A 193 -1.77 -4.43 -14.48
C GLN A 193 -1.62 -5.90 -14.90
N LEU A 194 -1.44 -6.84 -13.96
CA LEU A 194 -1.45 -8.28 -14.27
C LEU A 194 -2.74 -8.71 -14.97
N LEU A 195 -3.90 -8.21 -14.50
CA LEU A 195 -5.18 -8.52 -15.14
C LEU A 195 -5.24 -8.02 -16.59
N LEU A 196 -4.69 -6.84 -16.87
CA LEU A 196 -4.64 -6.26 -18.22
C LEU A 196 -3.63 -7.00 -19.10
N ASP A 197 -2.40 -7.17 -18.61
CA ASP A 197 -1.33 -7.87 -19.33
C ASP A 197 -1.76 -9.30 -19.70
N TYR A 198 -2.49 -10.00 -18.81
CA TYR A 198 -3.02 -11.33 -19.10
C TYR A 198 -4.18 -11.29 -20.09
N GLN A 199 -5.05 -10.28 -20.02
CA GLN A 199 -6.17 -10.13 -20.96
C GLN A 199 -5.68 -9.95 -22.39
N ASP A 200 -4.62 -9.14 -22.56
CA ASP A 200 -4.04 -8.75 -23.84
C ASP A 200 -2.97 -9.74 -24.36
N ASP A 201 -2.74 -10.85 -23.64
CA ASP A 201 -1.68 -11.83 -23.91
C ASP A 201 -0.29 -11.19 -24.10
N LYS A 202 -0.01 -10.14 -23.33
CA LYS A 202 1.27 -9.46 -23.36
C LYS A 202 2.38 -10.45 -22.98
N ASP A 203 3.46 -10.46 -23.75
CA ASP A 203 4.58 -11.39 -23.57
C ASP A 203 4.18 -12.88 -23.56
N SER A 204 3.03 -13.20 -24.19
CA SER A 204 2.47 -14.56 -24.27
C SER A 204 2.08 -15.18 -22.93
N ILE A 205 1.82 -14.37 -21.90
CA ILE A 205 1.53 -14.90 -20.55
C ILE A 205 0.15 -15.57 -20.42
N LYS A 206 -0.75 -15.43 -21.41
CA LYS A 206 -2.03 -16.16 -21.44
C LYS A 206 -1.89 -17.52 -22.13
N THR A 207 -1.00 -17.60 -23.12
CA THR A 207 -0.85 -18.77 -24.00
C THR A 207 0.34 -19.67 -23.65
N ASP A 208 1.36 -19.15 -22.97
CA ASP A 208 2.55 -19.88 -22.52
C ASP A 208 2.66 -19.87 -20.98
N ILE A 209 2.50 -21.05 -20.38
CA ILE A 209 2.55 -21.23 -18.92
C ILE A 209 3.93 -20.91 -18.32
N ALA A 210 5.03 -21.15 -19.05
CA ALA A 210 6.36 -20.86 -18.56
C ALA A 210 6.60 -19.33 -18.52
N LYS A 211 6.05 -18.60 -19.50
CA LYS A 211 6.07 -17.13 -19.50
C LYS A 211 5.27 -16.56 -18.35
N LEU A 212 4.06 -17.08 -18.11
CA LEU A 212 3.24 -16.70 -16.96
C LEU A 212 3.96 -16.97 -15.64
N GLU A 213 4.56 -18.15 -15.47
CA GLU A 213 5.23 -18.52 -14.22
C GLU A 213 6.44 -17.61 -13.94
N SER A 214 7.21 -17.25 -14.98
CA SER A 214 8.31 -16.28 -14.87
C SER A 214 7.79 -14.89 -14.49
N HIS A 215 6.72 -14.42 -15.16
CA HIS A 215 6.10 -13.13 -14.87
C HIS A 215 5.58 -13.04 -13.43
N LEU A 216 4.91 -14.09 -12.95
CA LEU A 216 4.40 -14.16 -11.57
C LEU A 216 5.53 -14.29 -10.54
N THR A 217 6.67 -14.90 -10.91
CA THR A 217 7.86 -14.96 -10.06
C THR A 217 8.47 -13.58 -9.85
N GLU A 218 8.57 -12.77 -10.90
CA GLU A 218 9.04 -11.39 -10.76
C GLU A 218 8.05 -10.54 -9.96
N LEU A 219 6.75 -10.67 -10.24
CA LEU A 219 5.70 -10.00 -9.47
C LEU A 219 5.80 -10.34 -7.97
N TYR A 220 5.96 -11.63 -7.64
CA TYR A 220 6.15 -12.08 -6.26
C TYR A 220 7.33 -11.38 -5.59
N LYS A 221 8.51 -11.39 -6.22
CA LYS A 221 9.72 -10.74 -5.65
C LYS A 221 9.50 -9.26 -5.37
N GLN A 222 8.81 -8.55 -6.27
CA GLN A 222 8.52 -7.14 -6.09
C GLN A 222 7.57 -6.90 -4.91
N ILE A 223 6.49 -7.68 -4.82
CA ILE A 223 5.50 -7.55 -3.74
C ILE A 223 6.09 -7.99 -2.39
N GLU A 224 6.89 -9.05 -2.35
CA GLU A 224 7.59 -9.51 -1.14
C GLU A 224 8.55 -8.43 -0.62
N LYS A 225 9.30 -7.77 -1.52
CA LYS A 225 10.15 -6.62 -1.16
C LYS A 225 9.33 -5.49 -0.56
N LYS A 226 8.16 -5.17 -1.12
CA LYS A 226 7.25 -4.16 -0.53
C LYS A 226 6.73 -4.61 0.84
N SER A 227 6.37 -5.87 1.02
CA SER A 227 5.92 -6.43 2.30
C SER A 227 6.97 -6.31 3.40
N SER A 228 8.24 -6.59 3.06
CA SER A 228 9.38 -6.41 3.97
C SER A 228 9.58 -4.95 4.37
N GLN A 229 9.45 -4.02 3.40
CA GLN A 229 9.54 -2.59 3.67
C GLN A 229 8.36 -2.08 4.51
N ALA A 230 7.13 -2.54 4.22
CA ALA A 230 5.92 -2.21 4.97
C ALA A 230 6.04 -2.63 6.44
N THR A 231 6.62 -3.81 6.71
CA THR A 231 6.86 -4.29 8.08
C THR A 231 7.76 -3.35 8.87
N LYS A 232 8.84 -2.83 8.24
CA LYS A 232 9.74 -1.85 8.87
C LYS A 232 9.01 -0.53 9.16
N LEU A 233 8.19 -0.06 8.21
CA LEU A 233 7.40 1.17 8.39
C LEU A 233 6.38 1.03 9.52
N LYS A 234 5.67 -0.10 9.61
CA LYS A 234 4.77 -0.41 10.72
C LYS A 234 5.52 -0.41 12.05
N ASN A 235 6.69 -1.03 12.14
CA ASN A 235 7.47 -1.03 13.38
C ASN A 235 7.91 0.39 13.79
N ASN A 236 8.28 1.25 12.84
CA ASN A 236 8.56 2.67 13.10
C ASN A 236 7.32 3.41 13.63
N ILE A 237 6.15 3.17 13.04
CA ILE A 237 4.88 3.76 13.49
C ILE A 237 4.60 3.38 14.95
N LEU A 238 4.70 2.09 15.26
CA LEU A 238 4.45 1.57 16.61
C LEU A 238 5.44 2.13 17.65
N SER A 239 6.73 2.25 17.29
CA SER A 239 7.75 2.73 18.22
C SER A 239 7.68 4.24 18.48
N ILE A 240 7.30 5.04 17.48
CA ILE A 240 7.22 6.50 17.61
C ILE A 240 5.97 6.92 18.40
N SER A 241 4.86 6.22 18.23
CA SER A 241 3.55 6.62 18.75
C SER A 241 3.07 5.77 19.93
N ASN A 242 4.00 5.43 20.84
CA ASN A 242 3.69 4.78 22.11
C ASN A 242 3.11 5.79 23.12
N LEU A 243 1.92 6.30 22.77
CA LEU A 243 1.13 7.29 23.53
C LEU A 243 0.11 6.63 24.44
#